data_AF-A0A838WCU1-F1
#
_entry.id   AF-A0A838WCU1-F1
#
_cell.length_a   1.000
_cell.length_b   1.000
_cell.length_c   1.000
_cell.angle_alpha   90.00
_cell.angle_beta   90.00
_cell.angle_gamma   90.00
#
_symmetry.space_group_name_H-M   'P 1'
#
loop_
_entity.id
_entity.type
_entity.pdbx_description
1 polymer ?
#
loop_
_entity_poly.entity_id
_entity_poly.type
_entity_poly.pdbx_seq_one_letter_code
_entity_poly.pdbx_strand_id
1 'polypeptide(L)'
;MFSYQFYNLVHIVGIILIMMALGGIALTASGAVDRNPTWTRRSVAVLQGMGIFLILLGGFGMLARLGIMHGSGWPGWVWVKVGVWATLAAIAFLPYRFPATARPLLLVVPALGGLAAYMAIYKPL
;
A
#
# COMPACT_ATOMS: atom_id res chain seq x y z
N MET A 1 -15.82 19.12 -9.53
CA MET A 1 -15.26 17.75 -9.39
C MET A 1 -13.74 17.85 -9.37
N PHE A 2 -13.03 17.05 -8.56
CA PHE A 2 -11.56 17.07 -8.52
C PHE A 2 -10.92 16.47 -9.79
N SER A 3 -9.71 16.93 -10.13
CA SER A 3 -8.96 16.51 -11.33
C SER A 3 -8.31 15.13 -11.17
N TYR A 4 -7.89 14.52 -12.28
CA TYR A 4 -7.09 13.28 -12.26
C TYR A 4 -5.80 13.47 -11.46
N GLN A 5 -5.13 14.61 -11.64
CA GLN A 5 -3.87 14.94 -10.96
C GLN A 5 -4.04 15.00 -9.44
N PHE A 6 -5.17 15.52 -8.96
CA PHE A 6 -5.50 15.52 -7.54
C PHE A 6 -5.59 14.08 -6.99
N TYR A 7 -6.34 13.20 -7.66
CA TYR A 7 -6.44 11.80 -7.22
C TYR A 7 -5.12 11.05 -7.34
N ASN A 8 -4.28 11.36 -8.33
CA ASN A 8 -2.94 10.81 -8.44
C ASN A 8 -2.05 11.22 -7.27
N LEU A 9 -2.09 12.49 -6.86
CA LEU A 9 -1.39 12.97 -5.67
C LEU A 9 -1.87 12.24 -4.41
N VAL A 10 -3.18 12.14 -4.22
CA VAL A 10 -3.77 11.39 -3.08
C VAL A 10 -3.30 9.93 -3.08
N HIS A 11 -3.27 9.28 -4.24
CA HIS A 11 -2.82 7.91 -4.40
C HIS A 11 -1.34 7.74 -4.02
N ILE A 12 -0.47 8.62 -4.52
CA ILE A 12 0.97 8.60 -4.23
C ILE A 12 1.24 8.84 -2.75
N VAL A 13 0.54 9.81 -2.13
CA VAL A 13 0.63 10.02 -0.68
C VAL A 13 0.25 8.75 0.06
N GLY A 14 -0.84 8.08 -0.34
CA GLY A 14 -1.22 6.78 0.22
C GLY A 14 -0.12 5.71 0.11
N ILE A 15 0.52 5.60 -1.05
CA ILE A 15 1.66 4.67 -1.27
C ILE A 15 2.79 4.98 -0.29
N ILE A 16 3.22 6.24 -0.18
CA ILE A 16 4.33 6.65 0.68
C ILE A 16 4.04 6.29 2.15
N LEU A 17 2.82 6.55 2.62
CA LEU A 17 2.40 6.22 3.98
C LEU A 17 2.44 4.71 4.27
N ILE A 18 1.95 3.88 3.35
CA ILE A 18 1.99 2.40 3.51
C ILE A 18 3.44 1.91 3.54
N MET A 19 4.28 2.39 2.62
CA MET A 19 5.69 1.98 2.54
C MET A 19 6.44 2.35 3.82
N MET A 20 6.20 3.56 4.33
CA MET A 20 6.77 4.02 5.60
C MET A 20 6.27 3.18 6.79
N ALA A 21 4.97 2.91 6.87
CA ALA A 21 4.37 2.14 7.95
C ALA A 21 4.91 0.70 7.98
N LEU A 22 4.93 0.00 6.83
CA LEU A 22 5.44 -1.37 6.73
C LEU A 22 6.95 -1.47 6.97
N GLY A 23 7.74 -0.48 6.54
CA GLY A 23 9.15 -0.39 6.89
C GLY A 23 9.36 -0.25 8.40
N GLY A 24 8.56 0.59 9.05
CA GLY A 24 8.53 0.72 10.50
C GLY A 24 8.17 -0.60 11.21
N ILE A 25 7.17 -1.34 10.70
CA ILE A 25 6.81 -2.67 11.22
C ILE A 25 7.98 -3.64 11.08
N ALA A 26 8.63 -3.70 9.91
CA ALA A 26 9.73 -4.61 9.65
C ALA A 26 10.90 -4.43 10.64
N LEU A 27 11.27 -3.18 10.93
CA LEU A 27 12.36 -2.86 11.85
C LEU A 27 11.98 -3.09 13.32
N THR A 28 10.75 -2.75 13.71
CA THR A 28 10.32 -2.88 15.10
C THR A 28 9.96 -4.32 15.49
N ALA A 29 9.28 -5.06 14.60
CA ALA A 29 8.89 -6.45 14.84
C ALA A 29 10.06 -7.43 14.74
N SER A 30 11.14 -7.07 14.03
CA SER A 30 12.37 -7.89 13.98
C SER A 30 13.25 -7.77 15.22
N GLY A 31 12.92 -6.87 16.15
CA GLY A 31 13.71 -6.60 17.36
C GLY A 31 15.01 -5.82 17.10
N ALA A 32 15.13 -5.17 15.93
CA ALA A 32 16.32 -4.42 15.55
C ALA A 32 16.44 -3.03 16.20
N VAL A 33 15.38 -2.53 16.85
CA VAL A 33 15.31 -1.21 17.47
C VAL A 33 14.74 -1.31 18.90
N ASP A 34 15.34 -0.56 19.83
CA ASP A 34 14.90 -0.50 21.22
C ASP A 34 13.46 0.00 21.37
N ARG A 35 12.73 -0.66 22.28
CA ARG A 35 11.27 -0.60 22.36
C ARG A 35 10.83 0.69 23.03
N ASN A 36 10.23 1.59 22.25
CA ASN A 36 9.13 2.42 22.75
C ASN A 36 7.80 1.89 22.16
N PRO A 37 7.25 0.80 22.73
CA PRO A 37 6.39 -0.12 21.99
C PRO A 37 5.00 0.47 21.69
N THR A 38 4.52 1.45 22.46
CA THR A 38 3.15 1.96 22.35
C THR A 38 3.01 3.11 21.35
N TRP A 39 3.91 4.10 21.38
CA TRP A 39 3.85 5.23 20.45
C TRP A 39 4.12 4.76 19.01
N THR A 40 5.20 4.01 18.79
CA THR A 40 5.57 3.54 17.45
C THR A 40 4.51 2.64 16.84
N ARG A 41 3.93 1.71 17.63
CA ARG A 41 2.82 0.87 17.15
C ARG A 41 1.60 1.68 16.75
N ARG A 42 1.23 2.70 17.54
CA ARG A 42 0.10 3.59 17.23
C ARG A 42 0.36 4.39 15.95
N SER A 43 1.52 5.03 15.84
CA SER A 43 1.90 5.80 14.66
C SER A 43 1.86 4.94 13.40
N VAL A 44 2.47 3.75 13.45
CA VAL A 44 2.46 2.79 12.33
C VAL A 44 1.04 2.36 11.95
N ALA A 45 0.18 2.05 12.92
CA ALA A 45 -1.19 1.66 12.64
C ALA A 45 -2.00 2.79 11.97
N VAL A 46 -1.82 4.03 12.44
CA VAL A 46 -2.45 5.22 11.84
C VAL A 46 -1.94 5.45 10.42
N LEU A 47 -0.63 5.42 10.20
CA LEU A 47 -0.02 5.60 8.88
C LEU A 47 -0.47 4.49 7.91
N GLN A 48 -0.55 3.24 8.38
CA GLN A 48 -1.05 2.11 7.60
C GLN A 48 -2.52 2.33 7.20
N GLY A 49 -3.39 2.64 8.15
CA GLY A 49 -4.82 2.86 7.89
C GLY A 49 -5.08 4.05 6.96
N MET A 50 -4.44 5.19 7.23
CA MET A 50 -4.52 6.37 6.37
C MET A 50 -3.95 6.08 4.98
N GLY A 51 -2.83 5.39 4.89
CA GLY A 51 -2.22 5.01 3.63
C GLY A 51 -3.14 4.15 2.77
N ILE A 52 -3.76 3.12 3.35
CA ILE A 52 -4.73 2.25 2.66
C ILE A 52 -5.99 3.02 2.25
N PHE A 53 -6.47 3.93 3.10
CA PHE A 53 -7.61 4.75 2.75
C PHE A 53 -7.31 5.67 1.56
N LEU A 54 -6.20 6.42 1.61
CA LEU A 54 -5.82 7.37 0.58
C LEU A 54 -5.44 6.68 -0.73
N ILE A 55 -4.73 5.55 -0.68
CA ILE A 55 -4.37 4.81 -1.89
C ILE A 55 -5.63 4.31 -2.62
N LEU A 56 -6.64 3.81 -1.90
CA LEU A 56 -7.89 3.37 -2.53
C LEU A 56 -8.72 4.55 -3.02
N LEU A 57 -8.84 5.62 -2.22
CA LEU A 57 -9.54 6.85 -2.59
C LEU A 57 -8.97 7.47 -3.87
N GLY A 58 -7.64 7.64 -3.93
CA GLY A 58 -6.94 8.16 -5.10
C GLY A 58 -7.03 7.20 -6.29
N GLY A 59 -6.90 5.89 -6.06
CA GLY A 59 -6.96 4.87 -7.11
C GLY A 59 -8.31 4.84 -7.81
N PHE A 60 -9.40 4.71 -7.04
CA PHE A 60 -10.76 4.71 -7.60
C PHE A 60 -11.16 6.07 -8.15
N GLY A 61 -10.70 7.17 -7.53
CA GLY A 61 -10.89 8.51 -8.06
C GLY A 61 -10.27 8.69 -9.45
N MET A 62 -9.05 8.18 -9.67
CA MET A 62 -8.41 8.16 -10.98
C MET A 62 -9.17 7.30 -11.99
N LEU A 63 -9.61 6.09 -11.61
CA LEU A 63 -10.37 5.20 -12.49
C LEU A 63 -11.67 5.86 -12.96
N ALA A 64 -12.39 6.54 -12.06
CA ALA A 64 -13.59 7.30 -12.40
C ALA A 64 -13.31 8.43 -13.40
N ARG A 65 -12.14 9.10 -13.30
CA ARG A 65 -11.74 10.14 -14.28
C ARG A 65 -11.34 9.57 -15.63
N LEU A 66 -10.90 8.31 -15.67
CA LEU A 66 -10.59 7.59 -16.91
C LEU A 66 -11.83 6.93 -17.55
N GLY A 67 -13.01 7.04 -16.94
CA GLY A 67 -14.23 6.39 -17.42
C GLY A 67 -14.25 4.87 -17.22
N ILE A 68 -13.34 4.32 -16.42
CA ILE A 68 -13.27 2.89 -16.14
C ILE A 68 -14.27 2.57 -15.01
N MET A 69 -15.41 1.98 -15.38
CA MET A 69 -16.47 1.60 -14.44
C MET A 69 -16.17 0.30 -13.71
N HIS A 70 -16.79 0.09 -12.54
CA HIS A 70 -16.57 -1.03 -11.63
C HIS A 70 -17.12 -2.36 -12.20
N GLY A 71 -16.44 -3.47 -11.95
CA GLY A 71 -16.92 -4.83 -12.28
C GLY A 71 -16.07 -5.60 -13.29
N SER A 72 -16.70 -6.46 -14.10
CA SER A 72 -16.05 -7.35 -15.08
C SER A 72 -15.35 -6.64 -16.25
N GLY A 73 -15.50 -5.31 -16.38
CA GLY A 73 -14.86 -4.49 -17.42
C GLY A 73 -13.49 -3.91 -17.04
N TRP A 74 -12.95 -4.24 -15.88
CA TRP A 74 -11.61 -3.76 -15.48
C TRP A 74 -10.51 -4.45 -16.27
N PRO A 75 -9.58 -3.67 -16.88
CA PRO A 75 -8.35 -4.20 -17.44
C PRO A 75 -7.57 -5.03 -16.41
N GLY A 76 -6.82 -6.03 -16.87
CA GLY A 76 -6.09 -6.94 -15.98
C GLY A 76 -5.13 -6.20 -15.05
N TRP A 77 -4.48 -5.12 -15.51
CA TRP A 77 -3.58 -4.31 -14.68
C TRP A 77 -4.28 -3.67 -13.46
N VAL A 78 -5.58 -3.37 -13.55
CA VAL A 78 -6.35 -2.80 -12.43
C VAL A 78 -6.54 -3.86 -11.34
N TRP A 79 -6.93 -5.07 -11.73
CA TRP A 79 -7.08 -6.19 -10.80
C TRP A 79 -5.79 -6.51 -10.06
N VAL A 80 -4.66 -6.53 -10.77
CA VAL A 80 -3.36 -6.76 -10.15
C VAL A 80 -3.06 -5.68 -9.10
N LYS A 81 -3.28 -4.40 -9.41
CA LYS A 81 -3.06 -3.32 -8.44
C LYS A 81 -3.94 -3.43 -7.20
N VAL A 82 -5.23 -3.71 -7.39
CA VAL A 82 -6.15 -3.90 -6.25
C VAL A 82 -5.70 -5.08 -5.39
N GLY A 83 -5.28 -6.19 -6.02
CA GLY A 83 -4.69 -7.33 -5.31
C GLY A 83 -3.42 -6.97 -4.53
N VAL A 84 -2.53 -6.16 -5.12
CA VAL A 84 -1.33 -5.66 -4.44
C VAL A 84 -1.70 -4.79 -3.24
N TRP A 85 -2.64 -3.84 -3.38
CA TRP A 85 -3.05 -2.98 -2.27
C TRP A 85 -3.73 -3.76 -1.14
N ALA A 86 -4.57 -4.74 -1.47
CA ALA A 86 -5.16 -5.65 -0.50
C ALA A 86 -4.09 -6.49 0.23
N THR A 87 -3.10 -6.98 -0.50
CA THR A 87 -1.97 -7.72 0.07
C THR A 87 -1.18 -6.85 1.04
N LEU A 88 -0.83 -5.62 0.63
CA LEU A 88 -0.10 -4.67 1.48
C LEU A 88 -0.90 -4.25 2.72
N ALA A 89 -2.23 -4.21 2.63
CA ALA A 89 -3.10 -3.98 3.78
C ALA A 89 -3.02 -5.13 4.79
N ALA A 90 -3.12 -6.38 4.31
CA ALA A 90 -3.14 -7.57 5.16
C ALA A 90 -1.75 -7.96 5.71
N ILE A 91 -0.68 -7.70 4.96
CA ILE A 91 0.66 -8.15 5.35
C ILE A 91 1.20 -7.46 6.61
N ALA A 92 0.64 -6.29 6.97
CA ALA A 92 0.96 -5.59 8.22
C ALA A 92 0.67 -6.41 9.48
N PHE A 93 -0.25 -7.38 9.42
CA PHE A 93 -0.61 -8.21 10.57
C PHE A 93 0.35 -9.38 10.81
N LEU A 94 1.07 -9.84 9.76
CA LEU A 94 1.92 -11.03 9.81
C LEU A 94 3.04 -10.94 10.87
N PRO A 95 3.85 -9.86 10.92
CA PRO A 95 4.97 -9.76 11.86
C PRO A 95 4.55 -9.76 13.34
N TYR A 96 3.31 -9.36 13.63
CA TYR A 96 2.79 -9.40 14.99
C TYR A 96 2.44 -10.82 15.45
N ARG A 97 2.13 -11.72 14.52
CA ARG A 97 1.84 -13.13 14.80
C ARG A 97 3.05 -14.03 14.59
N PHE A 98 3.89 -13.70 13.62
CA PHE A 98 5.08 -14.45 13.23
C PHE A 98 6.28 -13.49 13.07
N PRO A 99 7.04 -13.20 14.14
CA PRO A 99 8.13 -12.23 14.09
C PRO A 99 9.19 -12.52 13.01
N ALA A 100 9.38 -13.79 12.65
CA ALA A 100 10.28 -14.21 11.58
C ALA A 100 9.94 -13.58 10.20
N THR A 101 8.67 -13.19 9.97
CA THR A 101 8.25 -12.58 8.70
C THR A 101 8.58 -11.08 8.63
N ALA A 102 9.10 -10.46 9.71
CA ALA A 102 9.40 -9.03 9.74
C ALA A 102 10.52 -8.63 8.76
N ARG A 103 11.64 -9.38 8.73
CA ARG A 103 12.78 -9.07 7.85
C ARG A 103 12.45 -9.23 6.36
N PRO A 104 11.76 -10.30 5.91
CA PRO A 104 11.32 -10.42 4.52
C PRO A 104 10.51 -9.23 4.00
N LEU A 105 9.77 -8.51 4.85
CA LEU A 105 9.00 -7.34 4.43
C LEU A 105 9.86 -6.25 3.79
N LEU A 106 11.13 -6.11 4.19
CA LEU A 106 12.04 -5.13 3.60
C LEU A 106 12.26 -5.35 2.10
N LEU A 107 12.09 -6.58 1.61
CA LEU A 107 12.19 -6.91 0.18
C LEU A 107 10.81 -7.07 -0.47
N VAL A 108 9.87 -7.73 0.21
CA VAL A 108 8.54 -7.99 -0.32
C VAL A 108 7.77 -6.69 -0.58
N VAL A 109 7.86 -5.71 0.32
CA VAL A 109 7.09 -4.47 0.21
C VAL A 109 7.55 -3.61 -0.98
N PRO A 110 8.86 -3.35 -1.18
CA PRO A 110 9.33 -2.70 -2.42
C PRO A 110 9.04 -3.51 -3.68
N ALA A 111 9.14 -4.84 -3.64
CA ALA A 111 8.83 -5.68 -4.80
C ALA A 111 7.36 -5.55 -5.22
N LEU A 112 6.43 -5.57 -4.27
CA LEU A 112 5.01 -5.33 -4.51
C LEU A 112 4.74 -3.91 -5.03
N GLY A 113 5.40 -2.90 -4.45
CA GLY A 113 5.33 -1.53 -4.94
C GLY A 113 5.84 -1.38 -6.37
N GLY A 114 6.96 -2.03 -6.69
CA GLY A 114 7.54 -2.08 -8.04
C GLY A 114 6.62 -2.77 -9.04
N LEU A 115 5.99 -3.89 -8.66
CA LEU A 115 4.98 -4.57 -9.47
C LEU A 115 3.78 -3.65 -9.75
N ALA A 116 3.27 -2.95 -8.74
CA ALA A 116 2.16 -2.01 -8.93
C ALA A 116 2.54 -0.84 -9.85
N ALA A 117 3.77 -0.33 -9.73
CA ALA A 117 4.31 0.72 -10.62
C ALA A 117 4.47 0.22 -12.05
N TYR A 118 5.04 -0.97 -12.25
CA TYR A 118 5.17 -1.62 -13.55
C TYR A 118 3.80 -1.76 -14.23
N MET A 119 2.80 -2.28 -13.51
CA MET A 119 1.42 -2.40 -14.01
C MET A 119 0.79 -1.04 -14.35
N ALA A 120 1.16 0.03 -13.63
CA ALA A 120 0.68 1.39 -13.91
C ALA A 120 1.25 1.97 -15.21
N ILE A 121 2.56 1.77 -15.41
CA ILE A 121 3.33 2.39 -16.50
C ILE A 121 3.02 1.68 -17.81
N TYR A 122 3.14 0.35 -17.81
CA TYR A 122 3.09 -0.44 -19.04
C TYR A 122 1.70 -0.96 -19.38
N LYS A 123 0.80 -1.06 -18.38
CA LYS A 123 -0.57 -1.58 -18.53
C LYS A 123 -0.65 -2.83 -19.43
N PRO A 124 0.17 -3.87 -19.16
CA PRO A 124 0.38 -4.96 -20.13
C PRO A 124 -0.80 -5.95 -20.25
N LEU A 125 -1.91 -5.72 -19.54
CA LEU A 125 -3.05 -6.64 -19.36
C LEU A 125 -4.38 -5.89 -19.30
#